data_AF-A0A147J3V0-F1
#
_entry.id   AF-A0A147J3V0-F1
#
_cell.length_a   1.000
_cell.length_b   1.000
_cell.length_c   1.000
_cell.angle_alpha   90.00
_cell.angle_beta   90.00
_cell.angle_gamma   90.00
#
_symmetry.space_group_name_H-M   'P 1'
#
loop_
_entity.id
_entity.type
_entity.pdbx_description
1 polymer ?
#
loop_
_entity_poly.entity_id
_entity_poly.type
_entity_poly.pdbx_seq_one_letter_code
_entity_poly.pdbx_strand_id
1 'polypeptide(L)'
;PFDIVPRVFLPDEWARLSEGLVQRVEAINAFLDDIYGERKILRDGILPPDLIFGNPQFRPEIAGMRPPHGVWAHICGIDLVRTGPDDFFVLEDNARTPSGVSYMLENREAMLRLCPELFRQFRVAAVDSYPDRLLATMKSVAPHGVAEPTCVVLTPGHFNSAYYEHSFLADSMGIELVEAADLVVDDDIVWMRTIAGRVKVDVIYRRVDDDFLDPLVFRPDSMLGVPGLIAAYAAGNVAILNAPGNGIADDKAIYSYMPDIVRYYSGAEPKLKNVETWRCREPEALSYVLDHLHELVV
;
A
#
# COMPACT_ATOMS: atom_id res chain seq x y z
N PRO A 1 -0.90 -12.96 -20.81
CA PRO A 1 -1.64 -12.67 -22.07
C PRO A 1 -1.85 -11.17 -22.19
N PHE A 2 -1.70 -10.59 -23.38
CA PHE A 2 -1.82 -9.16 -23.61
C PHE A 2 -2.88 -8.91 -24.68
N ASP A 3 -3.78 -7.95 -24.43
CA ASP A 3 -4.77 -7.48 -25.40
C ASP A 3 -4.38 -6.08 -25.87
N ILE A 4 -4.38 -5.89 -27.20
CA ILE A 4 -4.02 -4.62 -27.83
C ILE A 4 -5.15 -3.57 -27.73
N VAL A 5 -6.38 -3.97 -27.41
CA VAL A 5 -7.51 -3.06 -27.29
C VAL A 5 -7.43 -2.34 -25.94
N PRO A 6 -7.14 -1.02 -25.91
CA PRO A 6 -6.92 -0.32 -24.66
C PRO A 6 -8.24 -0.10 -23.89
N ARG A 7 -8.16 -0.14 -22.57
CA ARG A 7 -9.22 0.38 -21.70
C ARG A 7 -9.10 1.90 -21.62
N VAL A 8 -10.02 2.62 -22.25
CA VAL A 8 -10.02 4.09 -22.30
C VAL A 8 -10.90 4.67 -21.20
N PHE A 9 -10.38 5.67 -20.51
CA PHE A 9 -11.11 6.52 -19.56
C PHE A 9 -11.11 7.96 -20.09
N LEU A 10 -12.28 8.62 -20.04
CA LEU A 10 -12.37 10.03 -20.42
C LEU A 10 -11.83 10.95 -19.31
N PRO A 11 -11.40 12.19 -19.61
CA PRO A 11 -10.86 13.10 -18.60
C PRO A 11 -11.79 13.33 -17.40
N ASP A 12 -13.09 13.58 -17.64
CA ASP A 12 -14.05 13.84 -16.56
C ASP A 12 -14.35 12.58 -15.73
N GLU A 13 -14.33 11.42 -16.38
CA GLU A 13 -14.49 10.11 -15.72
C GLU A 13 -13.30 9.84 -14.79
N TRP A 14 -12.07 10.04 -15.30
CA TRP A 14 -10.85 9.89 -14.50
C TRP A 14 -10.75 10.93 -13.38
N ALA A 15 -11.17 12.18 -13.61
CA ALA A 15 -11.17 13.21 -12.59
C ALA A 15 -12.07 12.83 -11.40
N ARG A 16 -13.31 12.39 -11.66
CA ARG A 16 -14.22 11.92 -10.61
C ARG A 16 -13.66 10.71 -9.86
N LEU A 17 -13.10 9.73 -10.59
CA LEU A 17 -12.47 8.56 -10.00
C LEU A 17 -11.28 8.95 -9.12
N SER A 18 -10.39 9.79 -9.62
CA SER A 18 -9.20 10.25 -8.91
C SER A 18 -9.56 10.96 -7.61
N GLU A 19 -10.58 11.81 -7.61
CA GLU A 19 -11.04 12.46 -6.39
C GLU A 19 -11.54 11.47 -5.33
N GLY A 20 -12.25 10.43 -5.75
CA GLY A 20 -12.74 9.39 -4.84
C GLY A 20 -11.64 8.47 -4.33
N LEU A 21 -10.65 8.16 -5.18
CA LEU A 21 -9.46 7.41 -4.80
C LEU A 21 -8.65 8.18 -3.74
N VAL A 22 -8.46 9.49 -3.93
CA VAL A 22 -7.78 10.35 -2.95
C VAL A 22 -8.52 10.35 -1.61
N GLN A 23 -9.83 10.62 -1.60
CA GLN A 23 -10.64 10.60 -0.37
C GLN A 23 -10.51 9.27 0.38
N ARG A 24 -10.56 8.14 -0.35
CA ARG A 24 -10.48 6.81 0.23
C ARG A 24 -9.10 6.54 0.85
N VAL A 25 -8.02 6.89 0.15
CA VAL A 25 -6.64 6.69 0.64
C VAL A 25 -6.32 7.62 1.83
N GLU A 26 -6.85 8.84 1.84
CA GLU A 26 -6.77 9.74 3.00
C GLU A 26 -7.47 9.13 4.22
N ALA A 27 -8.68 8.56 4.03
CA ALA A 27 -9.39 7.86 5.10
C ALA A 27 -8.66 6.60 5.58
N ILE A 28 -8.04 5.83 4.69
CA ILE A 28 -7.21 4.67 5.05
C ILE A 28 -6.03 5.11 5.93
N ASN A 29 -5.33 6.18 5.56
CA ASN A 29 -4.22 6.71 6.36
C ASN A 29 -4.69 7.22 7.73
N ALA A 30 -5.81 7.95 7.78
CA ALA A 30 -6.40 8.42 9.03
C ALA A 30 -6.85 7.26 9.94
N PHE A 31 -7.42 6.21 9.35
CA PHE A 31 -7.79 4.98 10.04
C PHE A 31 -6.58 4.27 10.66
N LEU A 32 -5.50 4.11 9.90
CA LEU A 32 -4.26 3.50 10.38
C LEU A 32 -3.64 4.31 11.53
N ASP A 33 -3.58 5.64 11.40
CA ASP A 33 -3.08 6.52 12.46
C ASP A 33 -3.90 6.42 13.74
N ASP A 34 -5.23 6.36 13.62
CA ASP A 34 -6.10 6.23 14.78
C ASP A 34 -5.98 4.85 15.43
N ILE A 35 -6.01 3.75 14.67
CA ILE A 35 -5.99 2.39 15.22
C ILE A 35 -4.69 2.09 15.98
N TYR A 36 -3.55 2.53 15.46
CA TYR A 36 -2.26 2.40 16.15
C TYR A 36 -2.02 3.50 17.19
N GLY A 37 -2.78 4.60 17.14
CA GLY A 37 -2.74 5.70 18.08
C GLY A 37 -3.91 5.71 19.06
N GLU A 38 -4.78 6.71 18.93
CA GLU A 38 -5.80 7.01 19.94
C GLU A 38 -7.00 6.07 19.92
N ARG A 39 -7.35 5.44 18.80
CA ARG A 39 -8.50 4.53 18.63
C ARG A 39 -9.84 5.19 18.91
N LYS A 40 -10.00 6.44 18.46
CA LYS A 40 -11.25 7.21 18.52
C LYS A 40 -12.40 6.50 17.82
N ILE A 41 -12.17 5.93 16.62
CA ILE A 41 -13.21 5.23 15.86
C ILE A 41 -13.80 4.03 16.61
N LEU A 42 -13.01 3.39 17.49
CA LEU A 42 -13.46 2.31 18.36
C LEU A 42 -14.25 2.83 19.56
N ARG A 43 -13.78 3.92 20.19
CA ARG A 43 -14.48 4.55 21.32
C ARG A 43 -15.84 5.12 20.94
N ASP A 44 -15.93 5.66 19.72
CA ASP A 44 -17.16 6.24 19.18
C ASP A 44 -18.12 5.16 18.67
N GLY A 45 -17.73 3.88 18.72
CA GLY A 45 -18.59 2.73 18.39
C GLY A 45 -18.84 2.53 16.90
N ILE A 46 -18.08 3.19 16.02
CA ILE A 46 -18.19 3.01 14.56
C ILE A 46 -17.67 1.63 14.14
N LEU A 47 -16.60 1.16 14.79
CA LEU A 47 -16.03 -0.16 14.58
C LEU A 47 -16.02 -0.99 15.88
N PRO A 48 -16.37 -2.28 15.81
CA PRO A 48 -16.29 -3.16 16.98
C PRO A 48 -14.82 -3.43 17.37
N PRO A 49 -14.43 -3.26 18.65
CA PRO A 49 -13.04 -3.46 19.07
C PRO A 49 -12.48 -4.86 18.79
N ASP A 50 -13.30 -5.90 18.88
CA ASP A 50 -12.89 -7.29 18.61
C ASP A 50 -12.52 -7.52 17.14
N LEU A 51 -13.08 -6.72 16.21
CA LEU A 51 -12.73 -6.76 14.81
C LEU A 51 -11.30 -6.29 14.54
N ILE A 52 -10.75 -5.45 15.41
CA ILE A 52 -9.37 -4.97 15.33
C ILE A 52 -8.45 -5.87 16.16
N PHE A 53 -8.71 -5.99 17.46
CA PHE A 53 -7.80 -6.68 18.37
C PHE A 53 -7.75 -8.20 18.18
N GLY A 54 -8.77 -8.78 17.58
CA GLY A 54 -8.79 -10.19 17.19
C GLY A 54 -8.25 -10.46 15.78
N ASN A 55 -7.91 -9.42 15.01
CA ASN A 55 -7.48 -9.58 13.64
C ASN A 55 -5.98 -9.94 13.57
N PRO A 56 -5.58 -11.00 12.85
CA PRO A 56 -4.17 -11.39 12.72
C PRO A 56 -3.31 -10.36 11.97
N GLN A 57 -3.92 -9.42 11.24
CA GLN A 57 -3.22 -8.33 10.56
C GLN A 57 -2.98 -7.11 11.45
N PHE A 58 -3.64 -7.01 12.61
CA PHE A 58 -3.33 -5.97 13.59
C PHE A 58 -2.00 -6.28 14.28
N ARG A 59 -1.10 -5.30 14.33
CA ARG A 59 0.26 -5.47 14.86
C ARG A 59 0.42 -4.74 16.20
N PRO A 60 0.12 -5.37 17.35
CA PRO A 60 0.29 -4.72 18.65
C PRO A 60 1.73 -4.30 18.92
N GLU A 61 2.72 -4.95 18.28
CA GLU A 61 4.16 -4.68 18.42
C GLU A 61 4.54 -3.26 17.99
N ILE A 62 3.78 -2.64 17.09
CA ILE A 62 4.02 -1.28 16.59
C ILE A 62 3.02 -0.25 17.14
N ALA A 63 2.13 -0.65 18.06
CA ALA A 63 1.15 0.26 18.64
C ALA A 63 1.86 1.41 19.40
N GLY A 64 1.41 2.64 19.17
CA GLY A 64 2.04 3.84 19.71
C GLY A 64 3.25 4.35 18.92
N MET A 65 3.78 3.58 17.97
CA MET A 65 4.74 4.08 16.99
C MET A 65 4.02 4.92 15.94
N ARG A 66 4.68 5.96 15.43
CA ARG A 66 4.16 6.78 14.32
C ARG A 66 5.20 6.87 13.21
N PRO A 67 4.81 6.64 11.94
CA PRO A 67 5.71 6.85 10.82
C PRO A 67 6.15 8.32 10.75
N PRO A 68 7.34 8.60 10.20
CA PRO A 68 7.71 9.96 9.81
C PRO A 68 6.58 10.63 9.02
N HIS A 69 6.26 11.88 9.38
CA HIS A 69 5.18 12.68 8.76
C HIS A 69 3.76 12.08 8.86
N GLY A 70 3.56 11.01 9.63
CA GLY A 70 2.23 10.43 9.88
C GLY A 70 1.61 9.72 8.68
N VAL A 71 2.40 9.38 7.65
CA VAL A 71 1.92 8.66 6.46
C VAL A 71 2.15 7.16 6.64
N TRP A 72 1.08 6.38 6.61
CA TRP A 72 1.12 4.93 6.79
C TRP A 72 1.15 4.20 5.44
N ALA A 73 0.13 4.45 4.62
CA ALA A 73 -0.04 3.85 3.30
C ALA A 73 0.36 4.85 2.23
N HIS A 74 1.64 4.79 1.83
CA HIS A 74 2.25 5.69 0.85
C HIS A 74 1.82 5.33 -0.57
N ILE A 75 1.66 4.03 -0.82
CA ILE A 75 1.15 3.47 -2.08
C ILE A 75 -0.04 2.59 -1.74
N CYS A 76 -1.18 2.85 -2.36
CA CYS A 76 -2.36 1.99 -2.25
C CYS A 76 -2.77 1.52 -3.65
N GLY A 77 -3.03 0.23 -3.79
CA GLY A 77 -3.71 -0.33 -4.96
C GLY A 77 -5.21 -0.44 -4.67
N ILE A 78 -6.06 0.22 -5.45
CA ILE A 78 -7.52 0.15 -5.25
C ILE A 78 -8.14 -0.57 -6.44
N ASP A 79 -8.70 -1.74 -6.20
CA ASP A 79 -9.29 -2.57 -7.24
C ASP A 79 -10.70 -2.10 -7.54
N LEU A 80 -10.94 -1.71 -8.80
CA LEU A 80 -12.20 -1.13 -9.24
C LEU A 80 -12.88 -2.02 -10.30
N VAL A 81 -14.20 -2.17 -10.17
CA VAL A 81 -15.06 -2.70 -11.22
C VAL A 81 -16.03 -1.64 -11.71
N ARG A 82 -16.39 -1.73 -12.99
CA ARG A 82 -17.36 -0.85 -13.64
C ARG A 82 -18.60 -1.66 -14.02
N THR A 83 -19.76 -1.28 -13.50
CA THR A 83 -21.04 -1.95 -13.80
C THR A 83 -21.93 -1.13 -14.74
N GLY A 84 -21.60 0.14 -14.96
CA GLY A 84 -22.31 1.03 -15.88
C GLY A 84 -21.43 2.17 -16.39
N PRO A 85 -21.94 3.09 -17.23
CA PRO A 85 -21.17 4.19 -17.78
C PRO A 85 -20.49 5.07 -16.72
N ASP A 86 -21.13 5.31 -15.59
CA ASP A 86 -20.57 6.13 -14.51
C ASP A 86 -20.54 5.40 -13.15
N ASP A 87 -20.76 4.09 -13.17
CA ASP A 87 -20.91 3.28 -11.96
C ASP A 87 -19.67 2.43 -11.71
N PHE A 88 -18.90 2.87 -10.72
CA PHE A 88 -17.68 2.23 -10.25
C PHE A 88 -17.82 1.77 -8.81
N PHE A 89 -17.29 0.59 -8.53
CA PHE A 89 -17.30 -0.03 -7.23
C PHE A 89 -15.88 -0.48 -6.88
N VAL A 90 -15.45 -0.19 -5.65
CA VAL A 90 -14.24 -0.77 -5.07
C VAL A 90 -14.54 -2.21 -4.70
N LEU A 91 -13.64 -3.13 -5.07
CA LEU A 91 -13.66 -4.53 -4.66
C LEU A 91 -12.72 -4.79 -3.49
N GLU A 92 -11.53 -4.19 -3.54
CA GLU A 92 -10.45 -4.48 -2.61
C GLU A 92 -9.54 -3.26 -2.50
N ASP A 93 -9.01 -3.05 -1.30
CA ASP A 93 -7.97 -2.09 -1.00
C ASP A 93 -6.67 -2.87 -0.78
N ASN A 94 -5.54 -2.40 -1.29
CA ASN A 94 -4.24 -3.04 -1.11
C ASN A 94 -3.29 -2.03 -0.48
N ALA A 95 -3.09 -2.11 0.83
CA ALA A 95 -2.34 -1.12 1.62
C ALA A 95 -1.01 -1.65 2.17
N ARG A 96 -0.72 -2.94 1.98
CA ARG A 96 0.59 -3.57 2.30
C ARG A 96 1.65 -3.23 1.26
N THR A 97 1.95 -4.16 0.35
CA THR A 97 2.97 -4.02 -0.70
C THR A 97 2.33 -4.21 -2.08
N PRO A 98 1.49 -3.25 -2.53
CA PRO A 98 0.79 -3.38 -3.81
C PRO A 98 1.78 -3.53 -4.98
N SER A 99 1.40 -4.33 -5.96
CA SER A 99 2.17 -4.61 -7.17
C SER A 99 1.34 -4.36 -8.43
N GLY A 100 1.97 -4.27 -9.58
CA GLY A 100 1.29 -4.16 -10.88
C GLY A 100 1.75 -2.98 -11.73
N VAL A 101 2.55 -2.09 -11.16
CA VAL A 101 3.00 -0.86 -11.84
C VAL A 101 4.02 -1.14 -12.93
N SER A 102 4.84 -2.20 -12.83
CA SER A 102 5.70 -2.59 -13.96
C SER A 102 4.85 -3.00 -15.18
N TYR A 103 3.79 -3.78 -14.97
CA TYR A 103 2.87 -4.14 -16.06
C TYR A 103 2.18 -2.91 -16.66
N MET A 104 1.77 -1.93 -15.86
CA MET A 104 1.19 -0.68 -16.37
C MET A 104 2.16 0.04 -17.32
N LEU A 105 3.43 0.15 -16.92
CA LEU A 105 4.48 0.84 -17.70
C LEU A 105 4.84 0.06 -18.97
N GLU A 106 5.08 -1.24 -18.84
CA GLU A 106 5.42 -2.12 -19.96
C GLU A 106 4.27 -2.23 -20.97
N ASN A 107 3.01 -2.30 -20.51
CA ASN A 107 1.85 -2.29 -21.40
C ASN A 107 1.75 -0.98 -22.19
N ARG A 108 2.08 0.17 -21.57
CA ARG A 108 2.12 1.45 -22.29
C ARG A 108 3.21 1.45 -23.36
N GLU A 109 4.40 1.00 -23.01
CA GLU A 109 5.53 0.92 -23.94
C GLU A 109 5.25 -0.03 -25.10
N ALA A 110 4.66 -1.19 -24.83
CA ALA A 110 4.22 -2.13 -25.85
C ALA A 110 3.19 -1.49 -26.81
N MET A 111 2.19 -0.78 -26.29
CA MET A 111 1.20 -0.08 -27.11
C MET A 111 1.80 1.05 -27.96
N LEU A 112 2.79 1.80 -27.44
CA LEU A 112 3.50 2.83 -28.20
C LEU A 112 4.27 2.22 -29.39
N ARG A 113 4.83 1.02 -29.21
CA ARG A 113 5.54 0.30 -30.28
C ARG A 113 4.61 -0.36 -31.29
N LEU A 114 3.52 -0.99 -30.82
CA LEU A 114 2.60 -1.76 -31.65
C LEU A 114 1.59 -0.88 -32.41
N CYS A 115 1.12 0.21 -31.79
CA CYS A 115 0.05 1.06 -32.33
C CYS A 115 0.37 2.57 -32.19
N PRO A 116 1.51 3.07 -32.70
CA PRO A 116 1.93 4.47 -32.52
C PRO A 116 0.95 5.50 -33.12
N GLU A 117 0.17 5.13 -34.13
CA GLU A 117 -0.90 5.96 -34.71
C GLU A 117 -2.03 6.26 -33.72
N LEU A 118 -2.34 5.35 -32.79
CA LEU A 118 -3.35 5.59 -31.75
C LEU A 118 -2.95 6.80 -30.89
N PHE A 119 -1.69 6.87 -30.49
CA PHE A 119 -1.16 7.97 -29.66
C PHE A 119 -0.97 9.27 -30.42
N ARG A 120 -0.96 9.23 -31.76
CA ARG A 120 -1.02 10.44 -32.59
C ARG A 120 -2.44 10.98 -32.73
N GLN A 121 -3.44 10.10 -32.71
CA GLN A 121 -4.85 10.47 -32.82
C GLN A 121 -5.45 10.89 -31.49
N PHE A 122 -5.09 10.21 -30.40
CA PHE A 122 -5.61 10.45 -29.05
C PHE A 122 -4.54 11.08 -28.16
N ARG A 123 -4.92 12.09 -27.38
CA ARG A 123 -4.05 12.73 -26.39
C ARG A 123 -4.02 11.93 -25.09
N VAL A 124 -3.37 10.76 -25.13
CA VAL A 124 -3.24 9.88 -23.96
C VAL A 124 -2.25 10.48 -22.96
N ALA A 125 -2.63 10.56 -21.69
CA ALA A 125 -1.74 11.04 -20.63
C ALA A 125 -0.56 10.07 -20.40
N ALA A 126 0.63 10.62 -20.18
CA ALA A 126 1.84 9.83 -19.93
C ALA A 126 1.82 9.19 -18.53
N VAL A 127 2.48 8.04 -18.40
CA VAL A 127 2.56 7.26 -17.14
C VAL A 127 4.00 6.92 -16.75
N ASP A 128 4.95 7.18 -17.64
CA ASP A 128 6.40 6.94 -17.52
C ASP A 128 7.05 7.70 -16.36
N SER A 129 6.48 8.83 -15.94
CA SER A 129 6.92 9.58 -14.74
C SER A 129 6.65 8.90 -13.39
N TYR A 130 6.04 7.71 -13.36
CA TYR A 130 5.70 7.03 -12.11
C TYR A 130 6.93 6.75 -11.21
N PRO A 131 8.05 6.17 -11.70
CA PRO A 131 9.23 5.91 -10.86
C PRO A 131 9.81 7.20 -10.27
N ASP A 132 9.88 8.29 -11.04
CA ASP A 132 10.35 9.60 -10.55
C ASP A 132 9.46 10.12 -9.41
N ARG A 133 8.14 9.99 -9.56
CA ARG A 133 7.16 10.39 -8.53
C ARG A 133 7.25 9.50 -7.28
N LEU A 134 7.52 8.21 -7.45
CA LEU A 134 7.75 7.29 -6.35
C LEU A 134 9.01 7.67 -5.58
N LEU A 135 10.12 7.92 -6.27
CA LEU A 135 11.35 8.38 -5.63
C LEU A 135 11.16 9.72 -4.91
N ALA A 136 10.45 10.67 -5.53
CA ALA A 136 10.12 11.95 -4.89
C ALA A 136 9.28 11.73 -3.61
N THR A 137 8.34 10.78 -3.65
CA THR A 137 7.53 10.39 -2.48
C THR A 137 8.41 9.81 -1.38
N MET A 138 9.30 8.87 -1.71
CA MET A 138 10.28 8.31 -0.76
C MET A 138 11.11 9.41 -0.09
N LYS A 139 11.70 10.31 -0.88
CA LYS A 139 12.50 11.42 -0.37
C LYS A 139 11.70 12.37 0.52
N SER A 140 10.42 12.59 0.21
CA SER A 140 9.55 13.49 0.97
C SER A 140 9.24 13.03 2.40
N VAL A 141 9.33 11.72 2.67
CA VAL A 141 9.02 11.13 3.98
C VAL A 141 10.27 10.76 4.78
N ALA A 142 11.45 11.26 4.37
CA ALA A 142 12.68 11.03 5.10
C ALA A 142 12.58 11.55 6.55
N PRO A 143 13.30 10.92 7.50
CA PRO A 143 13.47 11.43 8.86
C PRO A 143 13.84 12.91 8.91
N HIS A 144 13.39 13.61 9.96
CA HIS A 144 13.66 15.05 10.12
C HIS A 144 15.17 15.34 10.17
N GLY A 145 15.60 16.39 9.47
CA GLY A 145 17.00 16.83 9.43
C GLY A 145 17.84 16.17 8.32
N VAL A 146 17.27 15.26 7.53
CA VAL A 146 17.94 14.67 6.37
C VAL A 146 17.65 15.49 5.11
N ALA A 147 18.68 16.13 4.54
CA ALA A 147 18.55 16.96 3.33
C ALA A 147 18.62 16.13 2.04
N GLU A 148 19.52 15.15 1.98
CA GLU A 148 19.72 14.26 0.83
C GLU A 148 19.58 12.81 1.28
N PRO A 149 18.35 12.28 1.38
CA PRO A 149 18.11 10.95 1.95
C PRO A 149 18.57 9.84 1.02
N THR A 150 19.26 8.85 1.59
CA THR A 150 19.58 7.61 0.89
C THR A 150 18.36 6.69 0.91
N CYS A 151 17.87 6.39 -0.29
CA CYS A 151 16.69 5.57 -0.55
C CYS A 151 17.12 4.20 -1.09
N VAL A 152 16.48 3.12 -0.64
CA VAL A 152 16.72 1.76 -1.17
C VAL A 152 15.40 1.00 -1.34
N VAL A 153 15.39 -0.01 -2.22
CA VAL A 153 14.30 -0.98 -2.34
C VAL A 153 14.70 -2.28 -1.65
N LEU A 154 14.03 -2.64 -0.55
CA LEU A 154 14.24 -3.92 0.13
C LEU A 154 13.41 -5.02 -0.53
N THR A 155 14.07 -6.04 -1.06
CA THR A 155 13.45 -7.17 -1.76
C THR A 155 13.67 -8.50 -1.02
N PRO A 156 12.70 -9.44 -1.06
CA PRO A 156 12.89 -10.81 -0.56
C PRO A 156 13.75 -11.68 -1.48
N GLY A 157 14.25 -11.12 -2.60
CA GLY A 157 15.13 -11.81 -3.54
C GLY A 157 14.42 -12.48 -4.72
N HIS A 158 15.22 -13.11 -5.58
CA HIS A 158 14.84 -13.58 -6.92
C HIS A 158 13.79 -14.71 -6.97
N PHE A 159 13.53 -15.39 -5.85
CA PHE A 159 12.49 -16.42 -5.79
C PHE A 159 11.08 -15.86 -5.58
N ASN A 160 10.93 -14.54 -5.38
CA ASN A 160 9.63 -13.89 -5.30
C ASN A 160 9.07 -13.60 -6.70
N SER A 161 7.78 -13.86 -6.90
CA SER A 161 7.11 -13.67 -8.20
C SER A 161 7.12 -12.24 -8.71
N ALA A 162 7.18 -11.24 -7.81
CA ALA A 162 7.24 -9.82 -8.14
C ALA A 162 8.67 -9.27 -8.21
N TYR A 163 9.71 -10.10 -8.08
CA TYR A 163 11.11 -9.65 -8.08
C TYR A 163 11.48 -8.81 -9.31
N TYR A 164 10.94 -9.16 -10.48
CA TYR A 164 11.13 -8.36 -11.70
C TYR A 164 10.67 -6.91 -11.49
N GLU A 165 9.49 -6.69 -10.91
CA GLU A 165 9.00 -5.33 -10.62
C GLU A 165 9.89 -4.60 -9.62
N HIS A 166 10.41 -5.30 -8.59
CA HIS A 166 11.28 -4.69 -7.59
C HIS A 166 12.56 -4.17 -8.26
N SER A 167 13.19 -5.02 -9.07
CA SER A 167 14.41 -4.68 -9.81
C SER A 167 14.18 -3.58 -10.85
N PHE A 168 13.07 -3.65 -11.58
CA PHE A 168 12.67 -2.64 -12.56
C PHE A 168 12.48 -1.26 -11.91
N LEU A 169 11.78 -1.20 -10.78
CA LEU A 169 11.53 0.06 -10.08
C LEU A 169 12.81 0.63 -9.46
N ALA A 170 13.66 -0.21 -8.86
CA ALA A 170 14.95 0.23 -8.32
C ALA A 170 15.84 0.83 -9.42
N ASP A 171 15.99 0.13 -10.55
CA ASP A 171 16.74 0.59 -11.72
C ASP A 171 16.17 1.88 -12.31
N SER A 172 14.85 1.94 -12.52
CA SER A 172 14.17 3.12 -13.05
C SER A 172 14.28 4.35 -12.14
N MET A 173 14.29 4.16 -10.83
CA MET A 173 14.52 5.22 -9.85
C MET A 173 16.01 5.57 -9.68
N GLY A 174 16.93 4.74 -10.18
CA GLY A 174 18.36 4.89 -9.96
C GLY A 174 18.76 4.74 -8.49
N ILE A 175 18.13 3.82 -7.77
CA ILE A 175 18.45 3.51 -6.36
C ILE A 175 18.79 2.04 -6.18
N GLU A 176 19.46 1.71 -5.07
CA GLU A 176 19.92 0.35 -4.80
C GLU A 176 18.75 -0.61 -4.52
N LEU A 177 18.80 -1.79 -5.15
CA LEU A 177 18.00 -2.95 -4.79
C LEU A 177 18.79 -3.78 -3.79
N VAL A 178 18.26 -3.95 -2.58
CA VAL A 178 18.96 -4.60 -1.46
C VAL A 178 18.17 -5.78 -0.91
N GLU A 179 18.88 -6.82 -0.48
CA GLU A 179 18.33 -7.89 0.34
C GLU A 179 18.69 -7.65 1.82
N ALA A 180 18.11 -8.44 2.73
CA ALA A 180 18.36 -8.29 4.17
C ALA A 180 19.85 -8.38 4.54
N ALA A 181 20.62 -9.23 3.84
CA ALA A 181 22.05 -9.42 4.10
C ALA A 181 22.91 -8.18 3.80
N ASP A 182 22.42 -7.28 2.95
CA ASP A 182 23.10 -6.05 2.59
C ASP A 182 22.93 -4.96 3.65
N LEU A 183 21.94 -5.12 4.53
CA LEU A 183 21.60 -4.15 5.57
C LEU A 183 22.03 -4.64 6.96
N VAL A 184 22.35 -3.70 7.84
CA VAL A 184 22.62 -3.95 9.25
C VAL A 184 22.13 -2.78 10.08
N VAL A 185 21.52 -3.07 11.23
CA VAL A 185 21.16 -2.04 12.21
C VAL A 185 22.27 -1.95 13.26
N ASP A 186 22.70 -0.73 13.55
CA ASP A 186 23.73 -0.42 14.54
C ASP A 186 23.36 0.91 15.21
N ASP A 187 23.25 0.92 16.54
CA ASP A 187 22.73 2.05 17.34
C ASP A 187 21.41 2.65 16.79
N ASP A 188 20.43 1.77 16.51
CA ASP A 188 19.12 2.12 15.93
C ASP A 188 19.20 2.87 14.59
N ILE A 189 20.33 2.78 13.88
CA ILE A 189 20.51 3.34 12.54
C ILE A 189 20.66 2.21 11.54
N VAL A 190 19.95 2.30 10.42
CA VAL A 190 20.06 1.33 9.33
C VAL A 190 21.24 1.70 8.42
N TRP A 191 22.11 0.74 8.18
CA TRP A 191 23.29 0.87 7.34
C TRP A 191 23.27 -0.14 6.20
N MET A 192 23.56 0.31 4.99
CA MET A 192 23.86 -0.54 3.85
C MET A 192 25.36 -0.83 3.80
N ARG A 193 25.73 -2.09 3.62
CA ARG A 193 27.12 -2.54 3.47
C ARG A 193 27.58 -2.28 2.04
N THR A 194 28.66 -1.52 1.89
CA THR A 194 29.33 -1.34 0.60
C THR A 194 30.81 -1.68 0.72
N ILE A 195 31.48 -1.85 -0.41
CA ILE A 195 32.94 -2.06 -0.46
C ILE A 195 33.74 -0.89 0.13
N ALA A 196 33.20 0.33 0.08
CA ALA A 196 33.86 1.54 0.57
C ALA A 196 33.57 1.84 2.05
N GLY A 197 32.70 1.05 2.68
CA GLY A 197 32.21 1.29 4.03
C GLY A 197 30.70 1.22 4.12
N ARG A 198 30.16 1.51 5.30
CA ARG A 198 28.71 1.54 5.51
C ARG A 198 28.14 2.88 5.05
N VAL A 199 27.02 2.84 4.34
CA VAL A 199 26.25 4.02 3.94
C VAL A 199 24.95 4.02 4.75
N LYS A 200 24.62 5.13 5.40
CA LYS A 200 23.37 5.24 6.15
C LYS A 200 22.18 5.18 5.19
N VAL A 201 21.16 4.41 5.52
CA VAL A 201 19.89 4.35 4.79
C VAL A 201 18.84 5.12 5.57
N ASP A 202 18.17 6.07 4.91
CA ASP A 202 17.16 6.93 5.53
C ASP A 202 15.74 6.51 5.17
N VAL A 203 15.55 5.92 3.98
CA VAL A 203 14.23 5.53 3.48
C VAL A 203 14.29 4.16 2.79
N ILE A 204 13.40 3.26 3.17
CA ILE A 204 13.30 1.91 2.62
C ILE A 204 11.93 1.74 1.97
N TYR A 205 11.90 1.52 0.66
CA TYR A 205 10.71 0.98 0.00
C TYR A 205 10.75 -0.54 0.14
N ARG A 206 9.97 -1.07 1.08
CA ARG A 206 9.92 -2.50 1.36
C ARG A 206 8.98 -3.23 0.41
N ARG A 207 9.45 -4.36 -0.09
CA ARG A 207 8.67 -5.35 -0.84
C ARG A 207 8.57 -6.68 -0.09
N VAL A 208 8.64 -6.59 1.23
CA VAL A 208 8.63 -7.70 2.19
C VAL A 208 7.48 -7.47 3.18
N ASP A 209 6.68 -8.50 3.42
CA ASP A 209 5.56 -8.46 4.37
C ASP A 209 6.02 -8.23 5.81
N ASP A 210 5.13 -7.69 6.65
CA ASP A 210 5.40 -7.37 8.07
C ASP A 210 6.03 -8.55 8.82
N ASP A 211 5.42 -9.73 8.69
CA ASP A 211 5.84 -10.97 9.36
C ASP A 211 7.33 -11.29 9.16
N PHE A 212 7.90 -10.88 8.04
CA PHE A 212 9.26 -11.20 7.65
C PHE A 212 10.23 -10.03 7.80
N LEU A 213 9.75 -8.84 8.17
CA LEU A 213 10.50 -7.58 8.08
C LEU A 213 11.61 -7.43 9.14
N ASP A 214 11.39 -7.95 10.34
CA ASP A 214 12.36 -7.91 11.45
C ASP A 214 12.21 -9.17 12.32
N PRO A 215 13.19 -10.10 12.31
CA PRO A 215 13.11 -11.33 13.09
C PRO A 215 13.21 -11.13 14.61
N LEU A 216 13.58 -9.93 15.09
CA LEU A 216 13.56 -9.63 16.53
C LEU A 216 12.16 -9.25 17.03
N VAL A 217 11.24 -8.90 16.13
CA VAL A 217 9.89 -8.43 16.47
C VAL A 217 8.81 -9.39 15.96
N PHE A 218 8.96 -9.90 14.73
CA PHE A 218 7.95 -10.73 14.07
C PHE A 218 8.38 -12.20 14.02
N ARG A 219 8.56 -12.79 12.82
CA ARG A 219 8.96 -14.19 12.69
C ARG A 219 10.47 -14.37 12.94
N PRO A 220 10.88 -15.09 14.00
CA PRO A 220 12.28 -15.22 14.37
C PRO A 220 13.12 -16.06 13.41
N ASP A 221 12.46 -16.88 12.57
CA ASP A 221 13.08 -17.68 11.53
C ASP A 221 13.16 -16.96 10.17
N SER A 222 12.67 -15.71 10.08
CA SER A 222 12.78 -14.92 8.85
C SER A 222 14.24 -14.62 8.51
N MET A 223 14.62 -14.90 7.25
CA MET A 223 15.88 -14.48 6.65
C MET A 223 15.71 -13.32 5.66
N LEU A 224 14.49 -12.81 5.49
CA LEU A 224 14.14 -11.79 4.50
C LEU A 224 14.14 -10.36 5.09
N GLY A 225 14.20 -10.26 6.41
CA GLY A 225 14.15 -9.01 7.17
C GLY A 225 15.46 -8.66 7.82
N VAL A 226 15.55 -7.43 8.33
CA VAL A 226 16.76 -6.90 8.95
C VAL A 226 16.55 -6.85 10.47
N PRO A 227 17.34 -7.60 11.27
CA PRO A 227 17.24 -7.58 12.71
C PRO A 227 17.39 -6.15 13.28
N GLY A 228 16.40 -5.70 14.05
CA GLY A 228 16.39 -4.38 14.70
C GLY A 228 15.83 -3.25 13.83
N LEU A 229 15.32 -3.55 12.64
CA LEU A 229 14.73 -2.54 11.74
C LEU A 229 13.53 -1.83 12.38
N ILE A 230 12.70 -2.53 13.14
CA ILE A 230 11.55 -1.92 13.83
C ILE A 230 12.01 -0.99 14.95
N ALA A 231 13.12 -1.30 15.64
CA ALA A 231 13.70 -0.39 16.63
C ALA A 231 14.22 0.90 15.98
N ALA A 232 14.93 0.79 14.86
CA ALA A 232 15.39 1.94 14.08
C ALA A 232 14.22 2.81 13.56
N TYR A 233 13.15 2.17 13.11
CA TYR A 233 11.92 2.84 12.71
C TYR A 233 11.24 3.56 13.89
N ALA A 234 11.11 2.89 15.04
CA ALA A 234 10.53 3.47 16.26
C ALA A 234 11.36 4.65 16.80
N ALA A 235 12.68 4.61 16.66
CA ALA A 235 13.58 5.71 16.99
C ALA A 235 13.47 6.91 16.01
N GLY A 236 12.73 6.76 14.90
CA GLY A 236 12.58 7.79 13.88
C GLY A 236 13.81 7.96 12.99
N ASN A 237 14.72 6.97 12.95
CA ASN A 237 15.96 7.04 12.19
C ASN A 237 15.85 6.56 10.74
N VAL A 238 14.74 5.88 10.40
CA VAL A 238 14.44 5.38 9.06
C VAL A 238 12.94 5.48 8.76
N ALA A 239 12.58 5.81 7.52
CA ALA A 239 11.21 5.71 7.03
C ALA A 239 11.02 4.40 6.25
N ILE A 240 9.87 3.74 6.43
CA ILE A 240 9.54 2.48 5.75
C ILE A 240 8.27 2.69 4.92
N LEU A 241 8.35 2.40 3.62
CA LEU A 241 7.24 2.50 2.67
C LEU A 241 6.83 1.11 2.20
N ASN A 242 5.57 0.70 2.32
CA ASN A 242 4.58 1.26 3.24
C ASN A 242 4.96 0.99 4.71
N ALA A 243 4.39 1.75 5.64
CA ALA A 243 4.62 1.54 7.07
C ALA A 243 4.23 0.09 7.48
N PRO A 244 4.88 -0.50 8.50
CA PRO A 244 4.42 -1.76 9.06
C PRO A 244 3.01 -1.61 9.65
N GLY A 245 2.21 -2.68 9.65
CA GLY A 245 0.88 -2.72 10.25
C GLY A 245 -0.29 -2.32 9.35
N ASN A 246 -0.03 -1.98 8.09
CA ASN A 246 -1.08 -1.59 7.15
C ASN A 246 -2.08 -2.71 6.81
N GLY A 247 -1.74 -3.97 7.10
CA GLY A 247 -2.60 -5.10 6.78
C GLY A 247 -3.99 -5.08 7.43
N ILE A 248 -4.17 -4.30 8.51
CA ILE A 248 -5.50 -4.11 9.11
C ILE A 248 -6.42 -3.28 8.21
N ALA A 249 -5.89 -2.40 7.35
CA ALA A 249 -6.70 -1.54 6.49
C ALA A 249 -7.18 -2.23 5.21
N ASP A 250 -6.51 -3.29 4.76
CA ASP A 250 -6.89 -4.10 3.60
C ASP A 250 -7.53 -5.46 3.98
N ASP A 251 -7.83 -5.66 5.27
CA ASP A 251 -8.55 -6.85 5.69
C ASP A 251 -9.99 -6.87 5.13
N LYS A 252 -10.43 -8.03 4.65
CA LYS A 252 -11.75 -8.22 4.02
C LYS A 252 -12.92 -7.86 4.95
N ALA A 253 -12.77 -8.10 6.25
CA ALA A 253 -13.82 -7.73 7.20
C ALA A 253 -13.87 -6.20 7.37
N ILE A 254 -12.71 -5.53 7.42
CA ILE A 254 -12.59 -4.07 7.49
C ILE A 254 -13.10 -3.39 6.22
N TYR A 255 -12.86 -3.97 5.05
CA TYR A 255 -13.39 -3.49 3.78
C TYR A 255 -14.91 -3.24 3.85
N SER A 256 -15.67 -4.13 4.51
CA SER A 256 -17.13 -3.97 4.65
C SER A 256 -17.55 -2.74 5.47
N TYR A 257 -16.65 -2.17 6.28
CA TYR A 257 -16.86 -0.94 7.05
C TYR A 257 -16.20 0.30 6.41
N MET A 258 -15.51 0.15 5.28
CA MET A 258 -14.79 1.27 4.66
C MET A 258 -15.69 2.48 4.34
N PRO A 259 -16.97 2.34 3.93
CA PRO A 259 -17.86 3.48 3.79
C PRO A 259 -18.02 4.29 5.09
N ASP A 260 -18.13 3.61 6.23
CA ASP A 260 -18.28 4.24 7.54
C ASP A 260 -16.97 4.89 8.01
N ILE A 261 -15.83 4.23 7.74
CA ILE A 261 -14.48 4.76 7.95
C ILE A 261 -14.29 6.06 7.16
N VAL A 262 -14.64 6.08 5.87
CA VAL A 262 -14.54 7.26 5.01
C VAL A 262 -15.43 8.38 5.54
N ARG A 263 -16.68 8.11 5.93
CA ARG A 263 -17.56 9.13 6.53
C ARG A 263 -16.96 9.71 7.80
N TYR A 264 -16.46 8.85 8.68
CA TYR A 264 -15.93 9.24 9.97
C TYR A 264 -14.72 10.17 9.84
N TYR A 265 -13.74 9.83 8.98
CA TYR A 265 -12.51 10.61 8.86
C TYR A 265 -12.60 11.77 7.86
N SER A 266 -13.36 11.64 6.78
CA SER A 266 -13.51 12.72 5.78
C SER A 266 -14.63 13.70 6.11
N GLY A 267 -15.57 13.33 6.99
CA GLY A 267 -16.77 14.12 7.29
C GLY A 267 -17.74 14.23 6.11
N ALA A 268 -17.56 13.42 5.07
CA ALA A 268 -18.34 13.44 3.83
C ALA A 268 -18.73 12.02 3.39
N GLU A 269 -19.76 11.91 2.56
CA GLU A 269 -20.13 10.62 1.95
C GLU A 269 -18.99 10.09 1.06
N PRO A 270 -18.79 8.76 0.98
CA PRO A 270 -17.82 8.16 0.09
C PRO A 270 -18.14 8.46 -1.37
N LYS A 271 -17.17 9.02 -2.10
CA LYS A 271 -17.28 9.27 -3.55
C LYS A 271 -17.24 7.98 -4.38
N LEU A 272 -16.57 6.95 -3.89
CA LEU A 272 -16.53 5.61 -4.49
C LEU A 272 -17.44 4.65 -3.72
N LYS A 273 -18.22 3.87 -4.44
CA LYS A 273 -19.11 2.86 -3.86
C LYS A 273 -18.30 1.63 -3.48
N ASN A 274 -18.65 0.97 -2.36
CA ASN A 274 -18.25 -0.41 -2.12
C ASN A 274 -19.27 -1.36 -2.73
N VAL A 275 -18.83 -2.55 -3.12
CA VAL A 275 -19.77 -3.65 -3.37
C VAL A 275 -20.50 -4.01 -2.07
N GLU A 276 -21.81 -4.21 -2.18
CA GLU A 276 -22.64 -4.65 -1.06
C GLU A 276 -22.09 -5.96 -0.49
N THR A 277 -21.77 -5.95 0.80
CA THR A 277 -21.10 -7.06 1.47
C THR A 277 -21.83 -7.39 2.76
N TRP A 278 -22.40 -8.59 2.81
CA TRP A 278 -23.10 -9.10 3.99
C TRP A 278 -22.10 -9.57 5.04
N ARG A 279 -22.22 -9.06 6.27
CA ARG A 279 -21.31 -9.37 7.37
C ARG A 279 -21.82 -10.59 8.13
N CYS A 280 -21.36 -11.79 7.78
CA CYS A 280 -21.78 -13.05 8.41
C CYS A 280 -21.52 -13.17 9.93
N ARG A 281 -20.87 -12.19 10.57
CA ARG A 281 -20.82 -12.07 12.04
C ARG A 281 -22.14 -11.58 12.65
N GLU A 282 -22.96 -10.92 11.85
CA GLU A 282 -24.29 -10.44 12.23
C GLU A 282 -25.29 -11.57 11.93
N PRO A 283 -26.08 -12.04 12.92
CA PRO A 283 -26.94 -13.22 12.75
C PRO A 283 -27.94 -13.10 11.58
N GLU A 284 -28.49 -11.91 11.36
CA GLU A 284 -29.45 -11.64 10.29
C GLU A 284 -28.80 -11.72 8.91
N ALA A 285 -27.61 -11.11 8.74
CA ALA A 285 -26.83 -11.19 7.52
C ALA A 285 -26.37 -12.63 7.22
N LEU A 286 -25.95 -13.38 8.25
CA LEU A 286 -25.61 -14.80 8.11
C LEU A 286 -26.81 -15.62 7.62
N SER A 287 -28.00 -15.41 8.20
CA SER A 287 -29.22 -16.09 7.77
C SER A 287 -29.51 -15.81 6.29
N TYR A 288 -29.45 -14.54 5.88
CA TYR A 288 -29.66 -14.14 4.50
C TYR A 288 -28.67 -14.83 3.54
N VAL A 289 -27.37 -14.82 3.88
CA VAL A 289 -26.34 -15.46 3.05
C VAL A 289 -26.57 -16.96 2.94
N LEU A 290 -26.94 -17.65 4.02
CA LEU A 290 -27.24 -19.07 3.99
C LEU A 290 -28.48 -19.38 3.14
N ASP A 291 -29.52 -18.55 3.22
CA ASP A 291 -30.76 -18.71 2.46
C ASP A 291 -30.57 -18.40 0.97
N HIS A 292 -29.60 -17.55 0.59
CA HIS A 292 -29.40 -17.07 -0.78
C HIS A 292 -28.01 -17.43 -1.34
N LEU A 293 -27.39 -18.49 -0.80
CA LEU A 293 -26.02 -18.89 -1.13
C LEU A 293 -25.77 -19.10 -2.64
N HIS A 294 -26.79 -19.50 -3.38
CA HIS A 294 -26.74 -19.75 -4.82
C HIS A 294 -26.78 -18.48 -5.68
N GLU A 295 -27.05 -17.32 -5.08
CA GLU A 295 -27.16 -16.00 -5.74
C GLU A 295 -25.98 -15.08 -5.39
N LEU A 296 -25.12 -15.51 -4.46
CA LEU A 296 -24.04 -14.71 -3.87
C LEU A 296 -22.66 -15.27 -4.21
N VAL A 297 -21.65 -14.42 -4.10
CA VAL A 297 -20.24 -14.82 -4.06
C VAL A 297 -19.83 -14.83 -2.59
N VAL A 298 -19.42 -16.00 -2.08
CA VAL A 298 -19.04 -16.23 -0.68
C VAL A 298 -17.61 -16.74 -0.60
#